data_AF-A0A0H1B3H0-F1
#
_entry.id   AF-A0A0H1B3H0-F1
#
_cell.length_a   1.000
_cell.length_b   1.000
_cell.length_c   1.000
_cell.angle_alpha   90.00
_cell.angle_beta   90.00
_cell.angle_gamma   90.00
#
_symmetry.space_group_name_H-M   'P 1'
#
loop_
_entity.id
_entity.type
_entity.pdbx_description
1 polymer ?
#
loop_
_entity_poly.entity_id
_entity_poly.type
_entity_poly.pdbx_seq_one_letter_code
_entity_poly.pdbx_strand_id
1 'polypeptide(L)'
;MRNGKAFLLAGILTAAVSVSPTLAQLGEDPPACNDSLITIATKEQVDFYSTCPRIDGAVSFSICNNFTGPFEVPNITYISGKFNAGYFGPKYSFSNRIDDGVTSISMPDLEELGGWLLLGYLKELTSVSFPKLHTIGVDMAIIGNSDLEKLEFPSLENITAGALIDGHFDEIHFPKLKHVRYLKIKSTGDLDCRALGRNLSSLVFHPESDTDVGKGFTCWTSDENNRFNSSEDNPPSGTNPNPDPHSSKQSGRSLSPRKNVCASPAVFQPPPTSKRADLRQLGPLVPGTRVSPTLPSSRRVRNDWPCFSSIWHGGPPMS
;
A
#
# COMPACT_ATOMS: atom_id res chain seq x y z
N MET A 1 -73.49 -60.52 -11.05
CA MET A 1 -74.21 -59.24 -11.20
C MET A 1 -73.90 -58.37 -9.98
N ARG A 2 -73.40 -57.14 -10.20
CA ARG A 2 -73.46 -55.93 -9.34
C ARG A 2 -73.41 -56.12 -7.81
N ASN A 3 -72.39 -55.68 -7.07
CA ASN A 3 -72.13 -54.30 -6.59
C ASN A 3 -71.39 -54.51 -5.24
N GLY A 4 -70.51 -53.70 -4.69
CA GLY A 4 -69.87 -52.44 -5.04
C GLY A 4 -68.74 -52.26 -4.00
N LYS A 5 -67.56 -51.81 -4.44
CA LYS A 5 -66.44 -51.47 -3.55
C LYS A 5 -66.59 -49.99 -3.17
N ALA A 6 -66.75 -49.71 -1.88
CA ALA A 6 -66.55 -48.37 -1.33
C ALA A 6 -65.29 -48.43 -0.46
N PHE A 7 -64.18 -47.89 -0.97
CA PHE A 7 -62.99 -47.59 -0.17
C PHE A 7 -62.92 -46.08 -0.03
N LEU A 8 -63.07 -45.60 1.21
CA LEU A 8 -62.77 -44.22 1.59
C LEU A 8 -61.24 -44.05 1.64
N LEU A 9 -60.68 -43.29 0.71
CA LEU A 9 -59.30 -42.79 0.81
C LEU A 9 -59.35 -41.42 1.48
N ALA A 10 -58.88 -41.36 2.74
CA ALA A 10 -58.53 -40.12 3.40
C ALA A 10 -57.29 -39.54 2.72
N GLY A 11 -57.44 -38.41 2.04
CA GLY A 11 -56.33 -37.67 1.45
C GLY A 11 -55.49 -37.01 2.54
N ILE A 12 -54.27 -37.50 2.74
CA ILE A 12 -53.23 -36.79 3.47
C ILE A 12 -52.59 -35.84 2.46
N LEU A 13 -52.86 -34.53 2.59
CA LEU A 13 -52.10 -33.48 1.91
C LEU A 13 -50.69 -33.46 2.54
N THR A 14 -49.74 -34.15 1.94
CA THR A 14 -48.32 -33.87 2.18
C THR A 14 -47.97 -32.60 1.41
N ALA A 15 -47.99 -31.47 2.10
CA ALA A 15 -47.34 -30.26 1.64
C ALA A 15 -45.82 -30.55 1.60
N ALA A 16 -45.31 -30.91 0.42
CA ALA A 16 -43.89 -30.87 0.16
C ALA A 16 -43.47 -29.39 0.19
N VAL A 17 -42.93 -28.96 1.34
CA VAL A 17 -42.20 -27.69 1.41
C VAL A 17 -40.93 -27.91 0.59
N SER A 18 -40.96 -27.47 -0.67
CA SER A 18 -39.75 -27.30 -1.47
C SER A 18 -38.91 -26.21 -0.82
N VAL A 19 -38.07 -26.60 0.13
CA VAL A 19 -37.00 -25.73 0.61
C VAL A 19 -36.02 -25.63 -0.55
N SER A 20 -36.20 -24.61 -1.38
CA SER A 20 -35.16 -24.21 -2.33
C SER A 20 -33.93 -23.87 -1.50
N PRO A 21 -32.77 -24.53 -1.66
CA PRO A 21 -31.56 -24.12 -1.00
C PRO A 21 -30.97 -22.96 -1.79
N THR A 22 -31.72 -21.87 -1.93
CA THR A 22 -31.13 -20.56 -2.25
C THR A 22 -30.86 -19.87 -0.93
N LEU A 23 -30.00 -20.51 -0.13
CA LEU A 23 -29.18 -19.77 0.80
C LEU A 23 -28.16 -19.07 -0.10
N ALA A 24 -28.43 -17.82 -0.44
CA ALA A 24 -27.41 -16.95 -1.00
C ALA A 24 -26.32 -16.79 0.08
N GLN A 25 -25.37 -17.73 0.10
CA GLN A 25 -23.99 -17.34 0.35
C GLN A 25 -23.73 -16.25 -0.69
N LEU A 26 -23.43 -15.05 -0.23
CA LEU A 26 -22.64 -14.11 -1.02
C LEU A 26 -21.30 -14.81 -1.27
N GLY A 27 -21.29 -15.73 -2.25
CA GLY A 27 -20.07 -16.35 -2.72
C GLY A 27 -19.28 -15.22 -3.35
N GLU A 28 -18.04 -15.06 -2.91
CA GLU A 28 -17.10 -14.28 -3.69
C GLU A 28 -17.13 -14.83 -5.12
N ASP A 29 -17.30 -13.94 -6.09
CA ASP A 29 -17.18 -14.31 -7.49
C ASP A 29 -15.82 -15.01 -7.68
N PRO A 30 -15.75 -16.06 -8.50
CA PRO A 30 -14.49 -16.75 -8.75
C PRO A 30 -13.45 -15.76 -9.29
N PRO A 31 -12.17 -15.86 -8.89
CA PRO A 31 -11.12 -14.96 -9.36
C PRO A 31 -11.04 -14.88 -10.89
N ALA A 32 -10.75 -13.69 -11.41
CA ALA A 32 -10.56 -13.46 -12.84
C ALA A 32 -9.38 -12.49 -13.10
N CYS A 33 -8.63 -12.72 -14.19
CA CYS A 33 -7.46 -11.87 -14.51
C CYS A 33 -7.82 -10.40 -14.83
N ASN A 34 -9.10 -10.10 -15.06
CA ASN A 34 -9.61 -8.75 -15.31
C ASN A 34 -10.29 -8.13 -14.08
N ASP A 35 -10.16 -8.73 -12.90
CA ASP A 35 -10.69 -8.19 -11.66
C ASP A 35 -10.12 -6.80 -11.36
N SER A 36 -11.01 -5.87 -11.02
CA SER A 36 -10.60 -4.49 -10.72
C SER A 36 -10.04 -4.30 -9.31
N LEU A 37 -10.50 -5.12 -8.36
CA LEU A 37 -10.09 -5.07 -6.96
C LEU A 37 -9.64 -6.46 -6.51
N ILE A 38 -8.35 -6.70 -6.59
CA ILE A 38 -7.73 -7.96 -6.24
C ILE A 38 -7.18 -7.85 -4.82
N THR A 39 -7.62 -8.73 -3.94
CA THR A 39 -7.12 -8.86 -2.55
C THR A 39 -6.81 -10.32 -2.26
N ILE A 40 -5.52 -10.64 -2.15
CA ILE A 40 -5.02 -12.00 -1.99
C ILE A 40 -4.94 -12.37 -0.51
N ALA A 41 -5.78 -13.30 -0.08
CA ALA A 41 -5.85 -13.84 1.27
C ALA A 41 -5.42 -15.31 1.35
N THR A 42 -5.43 -16.04 0.23
CA THR A 42 -5.17 -17.50 0.22
C THR A 42 -4.18 -17.92 -0.85
N LYS A 43 -3.65 -19.14 -0.71
CA LYS A 43 -2.74 -19.73 -1.72
C LYS A 43 -3.48 -20.05 -3.03
N GLU A 44 -4.75 -20.43 -2.98
CA GLU A 44 -5.53 -20.71 -4.18
C GLU A 44 -5.68 -19.46 -5.06
N GLN A 45 -5.80 -18.28 -4.45
CA GLN A 45 -5.77 -17.02 -5.18
C GLN A 45 -4.39 -16.74 -5.77
N VAL A 46 -3.31 -16.97 -5.01
CA VAL A 46 -1.93 -16.89 -5.53
C VAL A 46 -1.77 -17.78 -6.77
N ASP A 47 -2.15 -19.05 -6.66
CA ASP A 47 -2.06 -20.04 -7.75
C ASP A 47 -2.86 -19.58 -8.97
N PHE A 48 -4.08 -19.07 -8.77
CA PHE A 48 -4.90 -18.54 -9.84
C PHE A 48 -4.24 -17.36 -10.55
N TYR A 49 -3.85 -16.31 -9.83
CA TYR A 49 -3.29 -15.11 -10.44
C TYR A 49 -1.92 -15.34 -11.07
N SER A 50 -1.19 -16.36 -10.62
CA SER A 50 0.04 -16.84 -11.27
C SER A 50 -0.19 -17.40 -12.67
N THR A 51 -1.45 -17.68 -13.06
CA THR A 51 -1.79 -18.05 -14.44
C THR A 51 -2.02 -16.84 -15.35
N CYS A 52 -2.20 -15.65 -14.79
CA CYS A 52 -2.46 -14.43 -15.53
C CYS A 52 -1.14 -13.82 -16.05
N PRO A 53 -0.97 -13.61 -17.37
CA PRO A 53 0.24 -12.96 -17.88
C PRO A 53 0.25 -11.45 -17.62
N ARG A 54 -0.94 -10.84 -17.52
CA ARG A 54 -1.17 -9.40 -17.37
C ARG A 54 -2.46 -9.13 -16.60
N ILE A 55 -2.48 -8.04 -15.85
CA ILE A 55 -3.63 -7.53 -15.11
C ILE A 55 -3.91 -6.09 -15.54
N ASP A 56 -4.61 -5.91 -16.66
CA ASP A 56 -4.82 -4.58 -17.27
C ASP A 56 -5.97 -3.77 -16.61
N GLY A 57 -6.90 -4.44 -15.91
CA GLY A 57 -8.09 -3.81 -15.32
C GLY A 57 -8.01 -3.50 -13.82
N ALA A 58 -6.95 -3.94 -13.13
CA ALA A 58 -6.86 -3.77 -11.69
C ALA A 58 -6.66 -2.31 -11.33
N VAL A 59 -7.58 -1.76 -10.55
CA VAL A 59 -7.34 -0.54 -9.78
C VAL A 59 -6.43 -0.85 -8.61
N SER A 60 -6.53 -2.05 -8.03
CA SER A 60 -5.71 -2.48 -6.88
C SER A 60 -5.41 -3.97 -6.95
N PHE A 61 -4.14 -4.31 -6.72
CA PHE A 61 -3.66 -5.65 -6.40
C PHE A 61 -3.04 -5.60 -5.01
N SER A 62 -3.66 -6.26 -4.03
CA SER A 62 -3.23 -6.15 -2.63
C SER A 62 -3.06 -7.50 -1.97
N ILE A 63 -2.08 -7.63 -1.07
CA ILE A 63 -2.02 -8.74 -0.12
C ILE A 63 -2.94 -8.39 1.06
N CYS A 64 -3.84 -9.31 1.42
CA CYS A 64 -4.71 -9.16 2.57
C CYS A 64 -3.89 -9.30 3.86
N ASN A 65 -4.25 -8.55 4.91
CA ASN A 65 -3.54 -8.57 6.19
C ASN A 65 -3.59 -9.89 6.94
N ASN A 66 -4.45 -10.82 6.52
CA ASN A 66 -4.53 -12.17 7.09
C ASN A 66 -3.71 -13.21 6.30
N PHE A 67 -3.10 -12.82 5.17
CA PHE A 67 -2.17 -13.67 4.45
C PHE A 67 -0.91 -13.84 5.31
N THR A 68 -0.43 -15.09 5.42
CA THR A 68 0.75 -15.40 6.22
C THR A 68 1.75 -16.25 5.45
N GLY A 69 3.03 -16.07 5.79
CA GLY A 69 4.14 -16.76 5.15
C GLY A 69 4.58 -16.13 3.83
N PRO A 70 5.28 -16.88 2.97
CA PRO A 70 5.83 -16.35 1.72
C PRO A 70 4.72 -16.09 0.70
N PHE A 71 4.79 -14.92 0.06
CA PHE A 71 3.96 -14.54 -1.07
C PHE A 71 4.80 -14.53 -2.35
N GLU A 72 4.43 -15.35 -3.33
CA GLU A 72 5.10 -15.40 -4.64
C GLU A 72 4.06 -15.54 -5.75
N VAL A 73 4.04 -14.59 -6.69
CA VAL A 73 3.18 -14.65 -7.88
C VAL A 73 4.06 -14.50 -9.13
N PRO A 74 4.44 -15.62 -9.79
CA PRO A 74 5.14 -15.58 -11.07
C PRO A 74 4.21 -15.21 -12.23
N ASN A 75 4.78 -15.10 -13.43
CA ASN A 75 4.12 -14.94 -14.74
C ASN A 75 3.37 -13.60 -14.98
N ILE A 76 2.95 -12.88 -13.95
CA ILE A 76 2.41 -11.53 -14.13
C ILE A 76 3.53 -10.58 -14.53
N THR A 77 3.47 -10.08 -15.77
CA THR A 77 4.43 -9.10 -16.31
C THR A 77 4.00 -7.66 -16.11
N TYR A 78 2.70 -7.42 -16.00
CA TYR A 78 2.12 -6.08 -15.91
C TYR A 78 0.92 -6.04 -14.97
N ILE A 79 0.85 -5.01 -14.12
CA ILE A 79 -0.33 -4.64 -13.32
C ILE A 79 -0.62 -3.16 -13.59
N SER A 80 -1.82 -2.83 -14.07
CA SER A 80 -2.17 -1.44 -14.40
C SER A 80 -2.33 -0.54 -13.17
N GLY A 81 -2.82 -1.10 -12.07
CA GLY A 81 -3.06 -0.37 -10.82
C GLY A 81 -1.92 -0.46 -9.82
N LYS A 82 -2.28 -0.25 -8.56
CA LYS A 82 -1.35 -0.30 -7.42
C LYS A 82 -1.07 -1.72 -6.93
N PHE A 83 0.14 -1.92 -6.39
CA PHE A 83 0.45 -3.07 -5.54
C PHE A 83 0.54 -2.62 -4.08
N ASN A 84 -0.22 -3.24 -3.17
CA ASN A 84 -0.15 -2.95 -1.73
C ASN A 84 0.08 -4.20 -0.88
N ALA A 85 0.93 -4.08 0.12
CA ALA A 85 0.96 -4.97 1.27
C ALA A 85 1.09 -4.12 2.55
N GLY A 86 0.22 -4.39 3.52
CA GLY A 86 0.17 -3.65 4.79
C GLY A 86 -0.53 -2.29 4.70
N TYR A 87 -0.06 -1.31 5.48
CA TYR A 87 -0.77 -0.05 5.72
C TYR A 87 0.05 1.20 5.37
N PHE A 88 -0.66 2.28 5.05
CA PHE A 88 -0.07 3.62 5.01
C PHE A 88 -0.19 4.30 6.38
N GLY A 89 0.92 4.34 7.12
CA GLY A 89 1.05 4.94 8.45
C GLY A 89 1.04 3.93 9.61
N PRO A 90 1.61 4.31 10.77
CA PRO A 90 1.86 3.38 11.88
C PRO A 90 0.57 2.92 12.56
N LYS A 91 0.65 1.77 13.24
CA LYS A 91 -0.44 1.31 14.10
C LYS A 91 -0.46 2.11 15.39
N TYR A 92 -1.55 2.84 15.62
CA TYR A 92 -1.79 3.55 16.88
C TYR A 92 -2.42 2.61 17.92
N SER A 93 -2.20 2.89 19.21
CA SER A 93 -2.65 2.04 20.34
C SER A 93 -4.16 1.80 20.39
N PHE A 94 -4.96 2.72 19.85
CA PHE A 94 -6.42 2.63 19.76
C PHE A 94 -6.91 1.95 18.47
N SER A 95 -6.00 1.51 17.60
CA SER A 95 -6.35 0.91 16.32
C SER A 95 -6.58 -0.60 16.44
N ASN A 96 -7.67 -1.07 15.84
CA ASN A 96 -8.00 -2.49 15.66
C ASN A 96 -7.34 -3.11 14.42
N ARG A 97 -6.29 -2.48 13.85
CA ARG A 97 -5.54 -3.04 12.72
C ARG A 97 -4.98 -4.42 13.05
N ILE A 98 -5.05 -5.30 12.07
CA ILE A 98 -4.48 -6.66 12.15
C ILE A 98 -3.01 -6.54 11.71
N ASP A 99 -2.11 -7.19 12.42
CA ASP A 99 -0.70 -7.22 12.03
C ASP A 99 -0.56 -8.25 10.88
N ASP A 100 0.04 -7.82 9.77
CA ASP A 100 0.32 -8.66 8.60
C ASP A 100 1.39 -9.71 8.93
N GLY A 101 1.16 -10.97 8.52
CA GLY A 101 2.09 -12.08 8.73
C GLY A 101 2.82 -12.54 7.46
N VAL A 102 2.87 -11.70 6.43
CA VAL A 102 3.63 -12.01 5.20
C VAL A 102 5.12 -11.89 5.49
N THR A 103 5.88 -12.93 5.14
CA THR A 103 7.30 -13.04 5.50
C THR A 103 8.24 -12.68 4.35
N SER A 104 7.79 -12.87 3.11
CA SER A 104 8.49 -12.49 1.89
C SER A 104 7.50 -12.14 0.79
N ILE A 105 7.89 -11.23 -0.11
CA ILE A 105 7.08 -10.81 -1.25
C ILE A 105 7.91 -10.94 -2.52
N SER A 106 7.46 -11.74 -3.47
CA SER A 106 8.14 -11.98 -4.75
C SER A 106 7.16 -11.89 -5.92
N MET A 107 7.51 -11.11 -6.94
CA MET A 107 6.87 -11.15 -8.26
C MET A 107 7.98 -11.19 -9.32
N PRO A 108 8.53 -12.38 -9.60
CA PRO A 108 9.78 -12.53 -10.35
C PRO A 108 9.68 -12.06 -11.81
N ASP A 109 8.48 -12.05 -12.36
CA ASP A 109 8.23 -11.71 -13.76
C ASP A 109 7.64 -10.30 -13.96
N LEU A 110 7.34 -9.57 -12.88
CA LEU A 110 6.74 -8.24 -12.97
C LEU A 110 7.75 -7.25 -13.56
N GLU A 111 7.42 -6.67 -14.69
CA GLU A 111 8.25 -5.71 -15.43
C GLU A 111 7.76 -4.27 -15.21
N GLU A 112 6.44 -4.09 -15.17
CA GLU A 112 5.80 -2.77 -15.10
C GLU A 112 4.63 -2.76 -14.11
N LEU A 113 4.62 -1.76 -13.22
CA LEU A 113 3.51 -1.45 -12.32
C LEU A 113 2.97 -0.07 -12.67
N GLY A 114 1.74 0.03 -13.16
CA GLY A 114 1.15 1.30 -13.60
C GLY A 114 0.78 2.24 -12.45
N GLY A 115 0.51 1.70 -11.25
CA GLY A 115 0.22 2.47 -10.05
C GLY A 115 1.42 2.69 -9.13
N TRP A 116 1.14 2.91 -7.85
CA TRP A 116 2.17 2.97 -6.81
C TRP A 116 2.56 1.56 -6.33
N LEU A 117 3.68 1.48 -5.62
CA LEU A 117 4.08 0.31 -4.82
C LEU A 117 4.08 0.71 -3.34
N LEU A 118 3.27 0.02 -2.51
CA LEU A 118 3.25 0.21 -1.07
C LEU A 118 3.60 -1.10 -0.35
N LEU A 119 4.67 -1.10 0.43
CA LEU A 119 5.05 -2.15 1.38
C LEU A 119 5.20 -1.51 2.77
N GLY A 120 4.15 -1.57 3.59
CA GLY A 120 4.04 -0.72 4.78
C GLY A 120 3.72 -1.47 6.07
N TYR A 121 4.56 -1.32 7.08
CA TYR A 121 4.36 -1.85 8.44
C TYR A 121 4.21 -3.37 8.50
N LEU A 122 4.98 -4.07 7.66
CA LEU A 122 5.04 -5.52 7.58
C LEU A 122 6.16 -6.02 8.49
N LYS A 123 5.84 -6.27 9.76
CA LYS A 123 6.85 -6.59 10.80
C LYS A 123 7.61 -7.89 10.53
N GLU A 124 6.96 -8.87 9.89
CA GLU A 124 7.56 -10.18 9.61
C GLU A 124 8.27 -10.24 8.23
N LEU A 125 8.21 -9.16 7.45
CA LEU A 125 8.77 -9.12 6.11
C LEU A 125 10.29 -9.03 6.16
N THR A 126 10.96 -10.07 5.67
CA THR A 126 12.43 -10.18 5.67
C THR A 126 13.03 -10.07 4.27
N SER A 127 12.23 -10.26 3.21
CA SER A 127 12.74 -10.20 1.83
C SER A 127 11.68 -9.75 0.84
N VAL A 128 12.15 -9.00 -0.17
CA VAL A 128 11.36 -8.48 -1.28
C VAL A 128 12.10 -8.76 -2.58
N SER A 129 11.42 -9.25 -3.61
CA SER A 129 12.03 -9.60 -4.90
C SER A 129 11.17 -9.16 -6.08
N PHE A 130 11.69 -8.18 -6.82
CA PHE A 130 11.13 -7.68 -8.08
C PHE A 130 12.24 -7.53 -9.13
N PRO A 131 12.89 -8.64 -9.55
CA PRO A 131 14.14 -8.59 -10.30
C PRO A 131 13.99 -7.99 -11.71
N LYS A 132 12.80 -8.06 -12.30
CA LYS A 132 12.51 -7.52 -13.64
C LYS A 132 11.80 -6.17 -13.64
N LEU A 133 11.34 -5.70 -12.48
CA LEU A 133 10.55 -4.48 -12.39
C LEU A 133 11.42 -3.28 -12.79
N HIS A 134 11.11 -2.69 -13.93
CA HIS A 134 11.85 -1.54 -14.46
C HIS A 134 11.07 -0.23 -14.36
N THR A 135 9.75 -0.29 -14.13
CA THR A 135 8.92 0.92 -14.05
C THR A 135 7.85 0.84 -12.97
N ILE A 136 7.79 1.91 -12.15
CA ILE A 136 6.68 2.23 -11.25
C ILE A 136 6.02 3.52 -11.76
N GLY A 137 4.75 3.42 -12.11
CA GLY A 137 4.00 4.48 -12.80
C GLY A 137 3.62 5.65 -11.91
N VAL A 138 3.67 5.49 -10.58
CA VAL A 138 3.39 6.58 -9.62
C VAL A 138 4.49 6.64 -8.55
N ASP A 139 4.18 6.35 -7.29
CA ASP A 139 5.09 6.45 -6.15
C ASP A 139 5.57 5.08 -5.67
N MET A 140 6.70 5.06 -4.96
CA MET A 140 7.13 3.91 -4.18
C MET A 140 7.19 4.28 -2.69
N ALA A 141 6.56 3.48 -1.85
CA ALA A 141 6.58 3.65 -0.40
C ALA A 141 6.92 2.31 0.27
N ILE A 142 8.09 2.23 0.90
CA ILE A 142 8.54 1.06 1.65
C ILE A 142 8.86 1.54 3.06
N ILE A 143 7.91 1.32 3.98
CA ILE A 143 7.90 2.03 5.27
C ILE A 143 7.63 1.09 6.45
N GLY A 144 8.39 1.24 7.54
CA GLY A 144 8.10 0.56 8.81
C GLY A 144 8.23 -0.97 8.80
N ASN A 145 9.00 -1.53 7.87
CA ASN A 145 9.31 -2.96 7.83
C ASN A 145 10.60 -3.19 8.65
N SER A 146 10.47 -3.56 9.92
CA SER A 146 11.58 -3.58 10.87
C SER A 146 12.63 -4.67 10.60
N ASP A 147 12.22 -5.74 9.93
CA ASP A 147 13.04 -6.93 9.72
C ASP A 147 13.54 -7.03 8.26
N LEU A 148 13.26 -6.02 7.44
CA LEU A 148 13.70 -5.92 6.05
C LEU A 148 15.03 -5.16 5.97
N GLU A 149 16.12 -5.85 6.23
CA GLU A 149 17.48 -5.28 6.27
C GLU A 149 18.02 -4.88 4.89
N LYS A 150 17.57 -5.54 3.82
CA LYS A 150 18.07 -5.33 2.46
C LYS A 150 16.97 -5.00 1.49
N LEU A 151 17.22 -4.02 0.63
CA LEU A 151 16.30 -3.62 -0.42
C LEU A 151 16.99 -3.51 -1.77
N GLU A 152 16.60 -4.36 -2.72
CA GLU A 152 17.21 -4.38 -4.05
C GLU A 152 16.15 -4.36 -5.14
N PHE A 153 16.32 -3.44 -6.10
CA PHE A 153 15.56 -3.44 -7.35
C PHE A 153 16.54 -3.35 -8.53
N PRO A 154 17.09 -4.48 -8.98
CA PRO A 154 18.23 -4.51 -9.90
C PRO A 154 17.89 -4.01 -11.32
N SER A 155 16.62 -4.02 -11.70
CA SER A 155 16.16 -3.56 -13.01
C SER A 155 15.40 -2.24 -12.98
N LEU A 156 15.14 -1.66 -11.81
CA LEU A 156 14.31 -0.45 -11.69
C LEU A 156 15.00 0.75 -12.34
N GLU A 157 14.37 1.28 -13.39
CA GLU A 157 14.91 2.42 -14.15
C GLU A 157 14.14 3.71 -13.89
N ASN A 158 12.83 3.61 -13.72
CA ASN A 158 11.94 4.76 -13.61
C ASN A 158 10.92 4.60 -12.47
N ILE A 159 10.86 5.61 -11.62
CA ILE A 159 9.73 5.89 -10.74
C ILE A 159 9.18 7.25 -11.19
N THR A 160 7.94 7.26 -11.70
CA THR A 160 7.41 8.46 -12.37
C THR A 160 7.22 9.64 -11.41
N ALA A 161 6.86 9.35 -10.16
CA ALA A 161 6.76 10.31 -9.08
C ALA A 161 7.95 10.15 -8.10
N GLY A 162 7.71 9.89 -6.82
CA GLY A 162 8.77 9.82 -5.82
C GLY A 162 8.90 8.48 -5.10
N ALA A 163 9.98 8.35 -4.36
CA ALA A 163 10.21 7.22 -3.47
C ALA A 163 10.40 7.66 -2.02
N LEU A 164 9.68 7.01 -1.11
CA LEU A 164 9.83 7.12 0.34
C LEU A 164 10.22 5.76 0.90
N ILE A 165 11.40 5.68 1.50
CA ILE A 165 11.93 4.48 2.10
C ILE A 165 12.28 4.81 3.55
N ASP A 166 11.59 4.20 4.51
CA ASP A 166 11.78 4.43 5.95
C ASP A 166 11.76 3.09 6.70
N GLY A 167 12.87 2.68 7.30
CA GLY A 167 12.93 1.37 7.94
C GLY A 167 14.29 1.07 8.55
N HIS A 168 14.55 -0.21 8.80
CA HIS A 168 15.82 -0.70 9.31
C HIS A 168 16.59 -1.35 8.15
N PHE A 169 17.25 -0.54 7.33
CA PHE A 169 18.00 -1.00 6.17
C PHE A 169 19.50 -0.91 6.42
N ASP A 170 20.21 -1.97 6.09
CA ASP A 170 21.68 -2.02 6.04
C ASP A 170 22.17 -1.83 4.60
N GLU A 171 21.39 -2.29 3.62
CA GLU A 171 21.75 -2.23 2.19
C GLU A 171 20.56 -1.80 1.33
N ILE A 172 20.79 -0.83 0.43
CA ILE A 172 19.82 -0.40 -0.57
C ILE A 172 20.51 -0.30 -1.94
N HIS A 173 20.04 -1.06 -2.92
CA HIS A 173 20.63 -1.12 -4.26
C HIS A 173 19.62 -0.80 -5.38
N PHE A 174 19.90 0.29 -6.11
CA PHE A 174 19.14 0.74 -7.29
C PHE A 174 20.07 0.99 -8.49
N PRO A 175 20.78 -0.04 -8.99
CA PRO A 175 21.90 0.15 -9.91
C PRO A 175 21.51 0.73 -11.28
N LYS A 176 20.23 0.64 -11.68
CA LYS A 176 19.74 1.13 -12.98
C LYS A 176 18.79 2.31 -12.87
N LEU A 177 18.52 2.81 -11.67
CA LEU A 177 17.58 3.92 -11.49
C LEU A 177 18.14 5.15 -12.19
N LYS A 178 17.35 5.77 -13.05
CA LYS A 178 17.73 6.96 -13.85
C LYS A 178 16.79 8.12 -13.60
N HIS A 179 15.50 7.83 -13.38
CA HIS A 179 14.44 8.82 -13.35
C HIS A 179 13.59 8.67 -12.10
N VAL A 180 13.51 9.75 -11.33
CA VAL A 180 12.65 9.90 -10.15
C VAL A 180 12.48 11.39 -9.85
N ARG A 181 11.33 11.82 -9.33
CA ARG A 181 11.15 13.23 -8.95
C ARG A 181 11.87 13.59 -7.65
N TYR A 182 11.74 12.71 -6.66
CA TYR A 182 12.45 12.78 -5.39
C TYR A 182 12.70 11.39 -4.81
N LEU A 183 13.78 11.24 -4.07
CA LEU A 183 14.09 10.02 -3.32
C LEU A 183 14.40 10.42 -1.88
N LYS A 184 13.61 9.93 -0.93
CA LYS A 184 13.86 10.14 0.50
C LYS A 184 14.06 8.80 1.18
N ILE A 185 15.21 8.64 1.78
CA ILE A 185 15.60 7.45 2.52
C ILE A 185 15.86 7.86 3.96
N LYS A 186 15.26 7.11 4.88
CA LYS A 186 15.59 7.13 6.31
C LYS A 186 15.87 5.70 6.74
N SER A 187 17.05 5.47 7.29
CA SER A 187 17.38 4.16 7.85
C SER A 187 17.75 4.27 9.32
N THR A 188 17.31 3.28 10.10
CA THR A 188 17.82 3.01 11.45
C THR A 188 18.87 1.90 11.48
N GLY A 189 19.16 1.26 10.35
CA GLY A 189 20.21 0.25 10.19
C GLY A 189 21.56 0.87 9.81
N ASP A 190 22.48 0.03 9.37
CA ASP A 190 23.90 0.36 9.12
C ASP A 190 24.17 0.94 7.71
N LEU A 191 23.13 1.44 7.03
CA LEU A 191 23.22 1.98 5.66
C LEU A 191 24.23 3.14 5.54
N ASP A 192 25.22 3.00 4.65
CA ASP A 192 26.11 4.11 4.25
C ASP A 192 25.42 5.04 3.24
N CYS A 193 24.76 6.08 3.76
CA CYS A 193 24.07 7.09 2.98
C CYS A 193 25.00 7.89 2.07
N ARG A 194 26.27 8.09 2.46
CA ARG A 194 27.24 8.83 1.63
C ARG A 194 27.67 8.01 0.43
N ALA A 195 27.97 6.72 0.60
CA ALA A 195 28.25 5.81 -0.49
C ALA A 195 27.04 5.67 -1.41
N LEU A 196 25.83 5.52 -0.85
CA LEU A 196 24.61 5.46 -1.64
C LEU A 196 24.39 6.73 -2.47
N GLY A 197 24.59 7.91 -1.88
CA GLY A 197 24.49 9.19 -2.59
C GLY A 197 25.52 9.37 -3.70
N ARG A 198 26.75 8.89 -3.51
CA ARG A 198 27.75 8.86 -4.59
C ARG A 198 27.33 7.93 -5.73
N ASN A 199 26.80 6.74 -5.41
CA ASN A 199 26.33 5.77 -6.40
C ASN A 199 25.16 6.35 -7.23
N LEU A 200 24.26 7.06 -6.56
CA LEU A 200 23.08 7.69 -7.17
C LEU A 200 23.32 9.11 -7.69
N SER A 201 24.57 9.56 -7.77
CA SER A 201 24.91 10.93 -8.21
C SER A 201 24.55 11.23 -9.68
N SER A 202 24.33 10.19 -10.48
CA SER A 202 23.90 10.29 -11.89
C SER A 202 22.37 10.40 -12.06
N LEU A 203 21.60 10.31 -10.98
CA LEU A 203 20.14 10.43 -11.03
C LEU A 203 19.72 11.80 -11.57
N VAL A 204 18.77 11.79 -12.49
CA VAL A 204 18.15 13.00 -13.02
C VAL A 204 16.79 13.19 -12.36
N PHE A 205 16.63 14.32 -11.66
CA PHE A 205 15.39 14.66 -10.98
C PHE A 205 14.47 15.51 -11.86
N HIS A 206 13.19 15.11 -11.95
CA HIS A 206 12.17 15.79 -12.76
C HIS A 206 11.02 16.34 -11.89
N PRO A 207 11.26 17.33 -11.00
CA PRO A 207 10.21 17.90 -10.17
C PRO A 207 9.12 18.56 -11.03
N GLU A 208 7.85 18.34 -10.70
CA GLU A 208 6.71 18.80 -11.52
C GLU A 208 6.17 20.14 -11.03
N SER A 209 6.53 20.56 -9.81
CA SER A 209 6.12 21.85 -9.23
C SER A 209 7.13 22.42 -8.23
N ASP A 210 7.07 23.74 -7.98
CA ASP A 210 7.78 24.37 -6.86
C ASP A 210 7.22 24.00 -5.48
N THR A 211 6.09 23.29 -5.46
CA THR A 211 5.46 22.77 -4.22
C THR A 211 5.91 21.35 -3.87
N ASP A 212 6.73 20.71 -4.69
CA ASP A 212 7.33 19.40 -4.37
C ASP A 212 8.34 19.62 -3.22
N VAL A 213 7.87 19.39 -1.99
CA VAL A 213 8.66 19.55 -0.77
C VAL A 213 9.75 18.48 -0.76
N GLY A 214 10.95 18.84 -1.20
CA GLY A 214 12.11 17.96 -1.30
C GLY A 214 12.45 17.65 -2.74
N LYS A 215 13.22 18.53 -3.37
CA LYS A 215 13.85 18.28 -4.67
C LYS A 215 15.09 17.40 -4.43
N GLY A 216 15.29 16.37 -5.25
CA GLY A 216 16.52 15.57 -5.21
C GLY A 216 16.46 14.33 -4.32
N PHE A 217 17.65 13.92 -3.88
CA PHE A 217 17.89 12.75 -3.04
C PHE A 217 18.33 13.16 -1.63
N THR A 218 17.64 12.67 -0.61
CA THR A 218 18.08 12.78 0.78
C THR A 218 18.15 11.41 1.43
N CYS A 219 19.21 11.16 2.17
CA CYS A 219 19.42 9.94 2.94
C CYS A 219 19.81 10.28 4.38
N TRP A 220 19.05 9.77 5.33
CA TRP A 220 19.17 10.09 6.75
C TRP A 220 19.39 8.84 7.59
N THR A 221 20.38 8.92 8.47
CA THR A 221 20.59 7.96 9.57
C THR A 221 20.70 8.71 10.90
N SER A 222 20.80 7.95 12.00
CA SER A 222 21.02 8.51 13.34
C SER A 222 22.37 9.21 13.46
N ASP A 223 23.41 8.74 12.77
CA ASP A 223 24.71 9.40 12.69
C ASP A 223 24.66 10.61 11.74
N GLU A 224 24.86 11.80 12.29
CA GLU A 224 24.83 13.04 11.50
C GLU A 224 25.94 13.12 10.46
N ASN A 225 27.06 12.44 10.72
CA ASN A 225 28.17 12.35 9.78
C ASN A 225 27.87 11.43 8.61
N ASN A 226 26.87 10.56 8.71
CA ASN A 226 26.43 9.64 7.65
C ASN A 226 25.08 10.09 7.04
N ARG A 227 24.91 11.39 6.84
CA ARG A 227 23.75 11.95 6.12
C ARG A 227 24.18 12.44 4.73
N PHE A 228 23.26 12.39 3.78
CA PHE A 228 23.48 12.83 2.41
C PHE A 228 22.30 13.64 1.89
N ASN A 229 22.59 14.71 1.16
CA ASN A 229 21.61 15.54 0.48
C ASN A 229 22.19 15.99 -0.86
N SER A 230 21.50 15.66 -1.96
CA SER A 230 21.98 15.99 -3.31
C SER A 230 21.88 17.48 -3.66
N SER A 231 21.20 18.28 -2.84
CA SER A 231 21.02 19.72 -3.06
C SER A 231 22.09 20.57 -2.35
N GLU A 232 22.98 19.96 -1.57
CA GLU A 232 24.05 20.68 -0.87
C GLU A 232 25.31 20.80 -1.74
N ASP A 233 25.92 21.99 -1.78
CA ASP A 233 27.19 22.24 -2.46
C ASP A 233 28.33 21.48 -1.73
N ASN A 234 29.05 20.62 -2.45
CA ASN A 234 30.10 19.74 -1.93
C ASN A 234 29.62 18.80 -0.80
N PRO A 235 28.97 17.66 -1.13
CA PRO A 235 28.66 16.65 -0.12
C PRO A 235 29.97 16.25 0.60
N PRO A 236 30.01 16.27 1.96
CA PRO A 236 31.26 16.10 2.69
C PRO A 236 31.97 14.81 2.28
N SER A 237 33.18 14.96 1.74
CA SER A 237 34.05 13.84 1.41
C SER A 237 34.74 13.36 2.69
N GLY A 238 34.04 12.53 3.46
CA GLY A 238 34.57 11.88 4.66
C GLY A 238 35.00 10.44 4.36
N THR A 239 36.27 10.14 4.60
CA THR A 239 36.91 8.82 4.56
C THR A 239 36.38 7.90 5.67
N ASN A 240 36.03 6.65 5.32
CA ASN A 240 35.61 5.59 6.23
C ASN A 240 36.65 5.27 7.31
N PRO A 241 36.28 5.25 8.59
CA PRO A 241 36.86 4.35 9.57
C PRO A 241 36.02 3.07 9.68
N ASN A 242 36.72 1.94 9.58
CA ASN A 242 36.22 0.57 9.67
C ASN A 242 35.39 0.28 10.95
N PRO A 243 34.43 -0.65 10.94
CA PRO A 243 33.61 -1.00 12.10
C PRO A 243 34.28 -2.09 12.96
N ASP A 244 34.07 -2.03 14.27
CA ASP A 244 34.35 -3.15 15.18
C ASP A 244 33.05 -3.56 15.93
N PRO A 245 32.78 -4.87 16.14
CA PRO A 245 31.43 -5.37 16.43
C PRO A 245 31.28 -5.86 17.88
N HIS A 246 30.12 -5.65 18.52
CA HIS A 246 29.68 -6.49 19.66
C HIS A 246 28.16 -6.47 19.94
N SER A 247 27.50 -7.57 19.55
CA SER A 247 26.72 -8.51 20.39
C SER A 247 25.34 -8.16 21.03
N SER A 248 24.30 -8.70 20.38
CA SER A 248 23.26 -9.66 20.86
C SER A 248 22.29 -9.36 22.04
N LYS A 249 20.96 -9.52 21.81
CA LYS A 249 20.14 -10.72 22.21
C LYS A 249 18.62 -10.56 22.04
N GLN A 250 18.00 -11.64 21.54
CA GLN A 250 16.56 -11.92 21.40
C GLN A 250 15.81 -12.11 22.73
N SER A 251 14.47 -11.96 22.69
CA SER A 251 13.53 -12.88 23.36
C SER A 251 12.11 -12.72 22.79
N GLY A 252 11.50 -13.83 22.36
CA GLY A 252 10.14 -13.89 21.79
C GLY A 252 9.07 -14.37 22.78
N ARG A 253 7.80 -14.27 22.39
CA ARG A 253 6.74 -15.18 22.84
C ARG A 253 5.51 -15.17 21.92
N SER A 254 5.08 -16.39 21.60
CA SER A 254 3.95 -16.81 20.76
C SER A 254 2.60 -16.70 21.48
N LEU A 255 1.50 -16.46 20.75
CA LEU A 255 0.12 -16.85 21.09
C LEU A 255 -0.76 -16.99 19.83
N SER A 256 -1.68 -17.97 19.88
CA SER A 256 -2.42 -18.59 18.77
C SER A 256 -3.70 -17.86 18.31
N PRO A 257 -4.26 -18.18 17.11
CA PRO A 257 -5.25 -17.34 16.43
C PRO A 257 -6.72 -17.80 16.58
N ARG A 258 -7.67 -16.88 16.35
CA ARG A 258 -9.08 -17.17 16.01
C ARG A 258 -9.61 -16.25 14.89
N LYS A 259 -10.01 -16.92 13.80
CA LYS A 259 -10.95 -16.65 12.67
C LYS A 259 -11.29 -15.20 12.23
N ASN A 260 -11.16 -15.03 10.91
CA ASN A 260 -11.02 -13.81 10.12
C ASN A 260 -12.32 -13.30 9.46
N VAL A 261 -12.33 -12.01 9.14
CA VAL A 261 -12.92 -11.41 7.92
C VAL A 261 -11.94 -10.36 7.39
N CYS A 262 -11.68 -10.34 6.08
CA CYS A 262 -10.77 -9.40 5.42
C CYS A 262 -11.25 -7.96 5.62
N ALA A 263 -10.49 -7.13 6.32
CA ALA A 263 -10.82 -5.72 6.49
C ALA A 263 -10.35 -4.94 5.26
N SER A 264 -11.29 -4.44 4.46
CA SER A 264 -11.00 -3.44 3.43
C SER A 264 -10.38 -2.19 4.05
N PRO A 265 -9.50 -1.47 3.32
CA PRO A 265 -8.98 -0.20 3.79
C PRO A 265 -10.14 0.79 3.93
N ALA A 266 -10.34 1.29 5.15
CA ALA A 266 -11.40 2.22 5.48
C ALA A 266 -11.27 3.50 4.62
N VAL A 267 -12.31 3.78 3.83
CA VAL A 267 -12.59 5.10 3.30
C VAL A 267 -12.70 6.06 4.49
N PHE A 268 -11.85 7.08 4.51
CA PHE A 268 -11.85 8.10 5.55
C PHE A 268 -13.18 8.87 5.50
N GLN A 269 -14.11 8.56 6.40
CA GLN A 269 -15.27 9.42 6.64
C GLN A 269 -14.83 10.59 7.54
N PRO A 270 -15.15 11.85 7.19
CA PRO A 270 -14.82 12.98 8.03
C PRO A 270 -15.56 12.90 9.38
N PRO A 271 -14.94 13.32 10.49
CA PRO A 271 -15.52 13.22 11.82
C PRO A 271 -16.80 14.07 11.95
N PRO A 272 -17.77 13.65 12.78
CA PRO A 272 -18.97 14.43 13.04
C PRO A 272 -18.61 15.74 13.75
N THR A 273 -19.00 16.86 13.15
CA THR A 273 -18.88 18.19 13.75
C THR A 273 -19.72 18.26 15.03
N SER A 274 -19.06 18.28 16.19
CA SER A 274 -19.67 18.71 17.44
C SER A 274 -18.99 20.00 17.89
N LYS A 275 -19.71 21.11 17.75
CA LYS A 275 -19.97 22.03 18.86
C LYS A 275 -21.03 23.05 18.45
N ARG A 276 -22.18 22.87 19.09
CA ARG A 276 -23.27 23.84 19.23
C ARG A 276 -22.71 25.04 20.00
N ALA A 277 -22.53 26.18 19.34
CA ALA A 277 -22.40 27.47 20.01
C ALA A 277 -23.81 28.06 20.11
N ASP A 278 -24.29 28.19 21.35
CA ASP A 278 -25.51 28.88 21.71
C ASP A 278 -25.27 30.39 21.55
N LEU A 279 -26.01 31.04 20.64
CA LEU A 279 -26.14 32.49 20.58
C LEU A 279 -27.57 32.81 20.13
N ARG A 280 -28.45 32.98 21.13
CA ARG A 280 -29.71 33.70 20.94
C ARG A 280 -29.40 35.19 20.79
N GLN A 281 -29.75 35.79 19.66
CA GLN A 281 -30.46 37.08 19.62
C GLN A 281 -31.09 37.28 18.22
N LEU A 282 -32.32 37.79 18.25
CA LEU A 282 -33.29 37.91 17.16
C LEU A 282 -33.10 39.22 16.35
N GLY A 283 -33.43 39.20 15.05
CA GLY A 283 -33.75 40.41 14.25
C GLY A 283 -33.80 40.15 12.73
N PRO A 284 -34.70 40.79 11.93
CA PRO A 284 -35.46 40.09 10.88
C PRO A 284 -35.07 40.33 9.40
N LEU A 285 -35.70 39.51 8.57
CA LEU A 285 -35.66 39.33 7.10
C LEU A 285 -35.97 40.57 6.24
N VAL A 286 -35.31 40.66 5.07
CA VAL A 286 -35.80 41.34 3.85
C VAL A 286 -35.38 40.54 2.59
N PRO A 287 -36.23 40.37 1.54
CA PRO A 287 -35.97 39.48 0.39
C PRO A 287 -35.67 40.18 -0.95
N GLY A 288 -35.07 39.44 -1.89
CA GLY A 288 -34.82 39.81 -3.31
C GLY A 288 -33.38 39.45 -3.70
N THR A 289 -33.03 38.78 -4.79
CA THR A 289 -33.58 38.74 -6.16
C THR A 289 -33.06 37.49 -6.90
N ARG A 290 -33.80 37.08 -7.94
CA ARG A 290 -33.64 35.91 -8.83
C ARG A 290 -32.72 36.24 -10.04
N VAL A 291 -32.19 35.21 -10.73
CA VAL A 291 -31.83 35.04 -12.19
C VAL A 291 -30.58 34.13 -12.28
N SER A 292 -30.69 32.81 -12.54
CA SER A 292 -30.85 32.04 -13.80
C SER A 292 -29.52 31.49 -14.38
N PRO A 293 -29.54 30.35 -15.12
CA PRO A 293 -28.48 29.34 -15.07
C PRO A 293 -27.59 29.29 -16.33
N THR A 294 -26.36 28.81 -16.19
CA THR A 294 -25.51 28.37 -17.31
C THR A 294 -24.98 26.96 -17.06
N LEU A 295 -25.13 26.09 -18.08
CA LEU A 295 -24.73 24.69 -18.15
C LEU A 295 -23.20 24.48 -18.05
N PRO A 296 -22.73 23.25 -17.72
CA PRO A 296 -21.37 23.00 -17.27
C PRO A 296 -20.40 22.72 -18.44
N SER A 297 -19.21 23.31 -18.37
CA SER A 297 -18.04 22.87 -19.13
C SER A 297 -17.32 21.74 -18.39
N SER A 298 -16.98 20.68 -19.13
CA SER A 298 -16.20 19.51 -18.72
C SER A 298 -15.03 19.83 -17.78
N ARG A 299 -15.10 19.36 -16.52
CA ARG A 299 -13.92 19.28 -15.64
C ARG A 299 -13.15 18.02 -15.97
N ARG A 300 -11.93 18.23 -16.47
CA ARG A 300 -10.83 17.27 -16.41
C ARG A 300 -10.58 16.95 -14.93
N VAL A 301 -10.69 15.68 -14.56
CA VAL A 301 -10.41 15.20 -13.20
C VAL A 301 -8.92 15.44 -12.93
N ARG A 302 -8.62 16.36 -12.03
CA ARG A 302 -7.28 16.53 -11.44
C ARG A 302 -7.15 15.50 -10.33
N ASN A 303 -6.23 14.55 -10.51
CA ASN A 303 -5.76 13.66 -9.44
C ASN A 303 -4.64 14.36 -8.66
N ASP A 304 -4.95 15.47 -8.01
CA ASP A 304 -4.02 16.08 -7.04
C ASP A 304 -4.35 15.49 -5.67
N TRP A 305 -3.53 14.54 -5.20
CA TRP A 305 -3.58 14.04 -3.82
C TRP A 305 -2.55 14.80 -2.97
N PRO A 306 -2.95 15.66 -2.02
CA PRO A 306 -2.04 16.49 -1.22
C PRO A 306 -1.50 15.78 0.04
N CYS A 307 -1.57 14.45 0.14
CA CYS A 307 -1.27 13.75 1.39
C CYS A 307 0.22 13.55 1.70
N PHE A 308 1.14 13.80 0.76
CA PHE A 308 2.57 13.54 0.99
C PHE A 308 3.32 14.69 1.70
N SER A 309 2.82 15.93 1.68
CA SER A 309 3.57 17.07 2.27
C SER A 309 3.44 17.18 3.79
N SER A 310 2.37 16.67 4.39
CA SER A 310 2.00 16.98 5.79
C SER A 310 2.52 16.00 6.83
N ILE A 311 3.11 14.87 6.44
CA ILE A 311 3.59 13.83 7.38
C ILE A 311 5.05 14.09 7.85
N TRP A 312 5.82 14.94 7.16
CA TRP A 312 7.27 15.08 7.39
C TRP A 312 7.76 16.49 7.74
N HIS A 313 6.89 17.40 8.19
CA HIS A 313 7.30 18.72 8.71
C HIS A 313 7.83 18.70 10.17
N GLY A 314 8.32 17.56 10.64
CA GLY A 314 8.97 17.43 11.94
C GLY A 314 10.50 17.44 11.83
N GLY A 315 11.09 18.60 11.50
CA GLY A 315 12.49 18.84 11.90
C GLY A 315 12.56 18.95 13.43
N PRO A 316 13.68 18.54 14.09
CA PRO A 316 13.81 18.74 15.53
C PRO A 316 13.75 20.24 15.84
N PRO A 317 13.15 20.66 16.98
CA PRO A 317 13.24 22.06 17.39
C PRO A 317 14.71 22.40 17.60
N MET A 318 15.16 23.47 16.94
CA MET A 318 16.44 24.10 17.26
C MET A 318 16.38 24.63 18.70
N SER A 319 17.08 23.95 19.61
CA SER A 319 17.74 24.54 20.80
C SER A 319 18.57 23.47 21.50
#